data_AF-A0A8T6ILT0-F1
#
_entry.id   AF-A0A8T6ILT0-F1
#
_cell.length_a   1.000
_cell.length_b   1.000
_cell.length_c   1.000
_cell.angle_alpha   90.00
_cell.angle_beta   90.00
_cell.angle_gamma   90.00
#
_symmetry.space_group_name_H-M   'P 1'
#
loop_
_entity.id
_entity.type
_entity.pdbx_description
1 polymer ?
#
loop_
_entity_poly.entity_id
_entity_poly.type
_entity_poly.pdbx_seq_one_letter_code
_entity_poly.pdbx_strand_id
1 'polypeptide(L)'
;MDALLVRWRDIPSQIIVKQGRKRAKVLLSARFQNAIDRAAMRAKKHTADAYISEWERDPIVPCAEDGVMDLQAVADRLAEGIETGYPDTRLLTLIRNHGFTP
;
A
#
# COMPACT_ATOMS: atom_id res chain seq x y z
N MET A 1 -18.56 -4.76 -2.67
CA MET A 1 -17.44 -4.68 -1.71
C MET A 1 -16.34 -3.94 -2.42
N ASP A 2 -15.71 -2.98 -1.78
CA ASP A 2 -14.66 -2.18 -2.39
C ASP A 2 -13.36 -2.41 -1.64
N ALA A 3 -12.26 -2.52 -2.37
CA ALA A 3 -10.92 -2.52 -1.80
C ALA A 3 -10.14 -1.31 -2.33
N LEU A 4 -9.35 -0.70 -1.45
CA LEU A 4 -8.51 0.45 -1.73
C LEU A 4 -7.09 0.10 -1.31
N LEU A 5 -6.15 0.22 -2.24
CA LEU A 5 -4.73 0.21 -1.95
C LEU A 5 -4.28 1.64 -1.68
N VAL A 6 -3.76 1.89 -0.49
CA VAL A 6 -3.11 3.15 -0.16
C VAL A 6 -1.62 3.00 -0.37
N ARG A 7 -1.05 3.89 -1.16
CA ARG A 7 0.37 3.91 -1.50
C ARG A 7 0.90 5.34 -1.43
N TRP A 8 2.19 5.44 -1.17
CA TRP A 8 2.92 6.68 -1.34
C TRP A 8 3.70 6.56 -2.64
N ARG A 9 3.31 7.34 -3.65
CA ARG A 9 3.78 7.15 -5.04
C ARG A 9 3.57 5.69 -5.49
N ASP A 10 4.63 4.96 -5.82
CA ASP A 10 4.57 3.56 -6.24
C ASP A 10 4.85 2.55 -5.12
N ILE A 11 5.01 3.00 -3.87
CA ILE A 11 5.28 2.13 -2.72
C ILE A 11 3.97 1.89 -1.92
N PRO A 12 3.45 0.65 -1.90
CA PRO A 12 2.28 0.27 -1.11
C PRO A 12 2.48 0.52 0.39
N SER A 13 1.41 0.82 1.12
CA SER A 13 1.46 1.01 2.59
C SER A 13 0.39 0.24 3.33
N GLN A 14 -0.86 0.29 2.86
CA GLN A 14 -1.98 -0.32 3.57
C GLN A 14 -3.12 -0.65 2.60
N ILE A 15 -3.89 -1.68 2.96
CA ILE A 15 -5.10 -2.10 2.26
C ILE A 15 -6.31 -1.71 3.12
N ILE A 16 -7.32 -1.11 2.50
CA ILE A 16 -8.58 -0.79 3.15
C ILE A 16 -9.70 -1.48 2.37
N VAL A 17 -10.45 -2.32 3.04
CA VAL A 17 -11.57 -3.06 2.47
C VAL A 17 -12.87 -2.57 3.12
N LYS A 18 -13.87 -2.23 2.33
CA LYS A 18 -15.16 -1.72 2.82
C LYS A 18 -16.33 -2.48 2.19
N GLN A 19 -17.36 -2.72 3.00
CA GLN A 19 -18.62 -3.31 2.57
C GLN A 19 -19.75 -2.68 3.38
N GLY A 20 -20.52 -1.81 2.73
CA GLY A 20 -21.55 -1.02 3.41
C GLY A 20 -20.96 -0.18 4.55
N ARG A 21 -21.41 -0.44 5.79
CA ARG A 21 -20.92 0.26 6.99
C ARG A 21 -19.67 -0.37 7.61
N LYS A 22 -19.34 -1.61 7.24
CA LYS A 22 -18.19 -2.35 7.79
C LYS A 22 -16.93 -2.01 6.99
N ARG A 23 -15.79 -1.90 7.68
CA ARG A 23 -14.48 -1.68 7.07
C ARG A 23 -13.43 -2.54 7.79
N ALA A 24 -12.49 -3.08 7.02
CA ALA A 24 -11.26 -3.69 7.51
C ALA A 24 -10.07 -2.91 6.96
N LYS A 25 -8.98 -2.87 7.72
CA LYS A 25 -7.75 -2.18 7.33
C LYS A 25 -6.57 -3.04 7.74
N VAL A 26 -5.67 -3.28 6.80
CA VAL A 26 -4.43 -4.03 7.02
C VAL A 26 -3.26 -3.14 6.66
N LEU A 27 -2.32 -3.01 7.60
CA LEU A 27 -1.04 -2.37 7.36
C LEU A 27 -0.10 -3.40 6.78
N LEU A 28 0.63 -3.05 5.72
CA LEU A 28 1.68 -3.92 5.19
C LEU A 28 2.88 -3.95 6.15
N SER A 29 3.77 -4.92 5.95
CA SER A 29 4.98 -5.08 6.75
C SER A 29 5.82 -3.80 6.84
N ALA A 30 6.54 -3.67 7.95
CA ALA A 30 7.37 -2.50 8.25
C ALA A 30 8.40 -2.15 7.16
N ARG A 31 8.79 -3.12 6.31
CA ARG A 31 9.66 -2.89 5.15
C ARG A 31 9.12 -1.85 4.16
N PHE A 32 7.80 -1.81 3.97
CA PHE A 32 7.15 -0.83 3.09
C PHE A 32 7.24 0.58 3.68
N GLN A 33 6.95 0.72 4.98
CA GLN A 33 7.06 2.00 5.66
C GLN A 33 8.50 2.53 5.67
N ASN A 34 9.47 1.64 5.87
CA ASN A 34 10.89 1.98 5.78
C ASN A 34 11.28 2.42 4.35
N ALA A 35 10.74 1.75 3.32
CA ALA A 35 10.99 2.13 1.94
C ALA A 35 10.41 3.51 1.61
N ILE A 36 9.20 3.82 2.07
CA ILE A 36 8.57 5.13 1.92
C ILE A 36 9.42 6.23 2.57
N ASP A 37 9.86 6.02 3.81
CA ASP A 37 10.71 6.98 4.53
C ASP A 37 12.02 7.25 3.77
N ARG A 38 12.73 6.18 3.36
CA ARG A 38 13.98 6.31 2.59
C ARG A 38 13.76 7.00 1.24
N ALA A 39 12.66 6.70 0.56
CA ALA A 39 12.31 7.31 -0.72
C ALA A 39 11.98 8.80 -0.56
N ALA A 40 11.21 9.18 0.46
CA ALA A 40 10.87 10.56 0.79
C ALA A 40 12.10 11.39 1.18
N MET A 41 12.97 10.81 2.01
CA MET A 41 14.25 11.40 2.39
C MET A 41 15.13 11.65 1.16
N ARG A 42 15.21 10.69 0.24
CA ARG A 42 15.93 10.86 -1.04
C ARG A 42 15.29 11.90 -1.96
N ALA A 43 13.97 12.00 -1.97
CA ALA A 43 13.21 12.99 -2.74
C ALA A 43 13.35 14.42 -2.19
N LYS A 44 14.11 14.62 -1.09
CA LYS A 44 14.22 15.88 -0.36
C LYS A 44 12.85 16.48 0.01
N LYS A 45 11.84 15.61 0.18
CA LYS A 45 10.48 15.97 0.63
C LYS A 45 10.50 16.14 2.16
N HIS A 46 11.34 17.05 2.65
CA HIS A 46 11.58 17.28 4.08
C HIS A 46 10.38 17.96 4.78
N THR A 47 9.47 18.55 4.02
CA THR A 47 8.24 19.14 4.58
C THR A 47 7.15 18.07 4.65
N ALA A 48 6.50 17.98 5.81
CA ALA A 48 5.39 17.06 6.04
C ALA A 48 4.27 17.21 4.99
N ASP A 49 4.05 18.43 4.50
CA ASP A 49 3.06 18.75 3.47
C ASP A 49 3.38 18.08 2.12
N ALA A 50 4.65 18.14 1.68
CA ALA A 50 5.08 17.54 0.43
C ALA A 50 5.13 16.00 0.53
N TYR A 51 5.27 15.46 1.74
CA TYR A 51 5.15 14.03 2.02
C TYR A 51 3.69 13.56 1.98
N ILE A 52 2.76 14.30 2.61
CA ILE A 52 1.34 13.95 2.71
C ILE A 52 0.62 14.11 1.36
N SER A 53 1.03 15.06 0.54
CA SER A 53 0.38 15.36 -0.75
C SER A 53 0.57 14.27 -1.81
N GLU A 54 1.52 13.34 -1.62
CA GLU A 54 1.88 12.30 -2.60
C GLU A 54 1.27 10.93 -2.25
N TRP A 55 0.35 10.91 -1.29
CA TRP A 55 -0.41 9.71 -0.93
C TRP A 55 -1.59 9.52 -1.87
N GLU A 56 -1.64 8.37 -2.49
CA GLU A 56 -2.72 7.97 -3.39
C GLU A 56 -3.51 6.80 -2.82
N ARG A 57 -4.79 6.74 -3.18
CA ARG A 57 -5.70 5.67 -2.79
C ARG A 57 -6.35 5.12 -4.04
N ASP A 58 -5.84 4.00 -4.50
CA ASP A 58 -6.31 3.38 -5.74
C ASP A 58 -7.34 2.30 -5.44
N PRO A 59 -8.48 2.31 -6.14
CA PRO A 59 -9.40 1.20 -6.10
C PRO A 59 -8.74 -0.04 -6.70
N ILE A 60 -8.79 -1.15 -5.96
CA ILE A 60 -8.31 -2.46 -6.41
C ILE A 60 -9.46 -3.46 -6.38
N VAL A 61 -9.33 -4.51 -7.19
CA VAL A 61 -10.32 -5.58 -7.22
C VAL A 61 -10.18 -6.40 -5.95
N PRO A 62 -11.21 -6.49 -5.09
CA PRO A 62 -11.18 -7.40 -3.95
C PRO A 62 -11.15 -8.84 -4.48
N CYS A 63 -10.18 -9.63 -4.02
CA CYS A 63 -10.15 -11.07 -4.26
C CYS A 63 -11.13 -11.74 -3.28
N ALA A 64 -12.43 -11.52 -3.51
CA ALA A 64 -13.50 -12.19 -2.78
C ALA A 64 -13.92 -13.40 -3.60
N GLU A 65 -13.58 -14.60 -3.13
CA GLU A 65 -14.23 -15.82 -3.61
C GLU A 65 -15.68 -15.84 -3.14
N ASP A 66 -16.58 -16.40 -3.94
CA ASP A 66 -18.00 -16.53 -3.61
C ASP A 66 -18.17 -17.16 -2.22
N GLY A 67 -18.76 -16.41 -1.29
CA GLY A 67 -19.03 -16.83 0.09
C GLY A 67 -18.10 -16.27 1.17
N VAL A 68 -16.99 -15.61 0.82
CA VAL A 68 -16.13 -14.94 1.82
C VAL A 68 -16.76 -13.61 2.26
N MET A 69 -17.41 -13.60 3.42
CA MET A 69 -17.99 -12.39 4.03
C MET A 69 -17.06 -11.68 5.04
N ASP A 70 -15.86 -12.23 5.27
CA ASP A 70 -14.90 -11.65 6.20
C ASP A 70 -14.01 -10.61 5.50
N LEU A 71 -14.27 -9.34 5.79
CA LEU A 71 -13.50 -8.21 5.25
C LEU A 71 -12.04 -8.25 5.69
N GLN A 72 -11.77 -8.76 6.88
CA GLN A 72 -10.41 -8.86 7.43
C GLN A 72 -9.62 -9.89 6.64
N ALA A 73 -10.18 -11.09 6.46
CA ALA A 73 -9.55 -12.15 5.67
C ALA A 73 -9.26 -11.71 4.22
N VAL A 74 -10.17 -10.98 3.57
CA VAL A 74 -9.93 -10.44 2.23
C VAL A 74 -8.82 -9.38 2.25
N ALA A 75 -8.80 -8.49 3.25
CA ALA A 75 -7.75 -7.49 3.38
C ALA A 75 -6.37 -8.13 3.60
N ASP A 76 -6.29 -9.20 4.41
CA ASP A 76 -5.05 -9.94 4.69
C ASP A 76 -4.54 -10.66 3.44
N ARG A 77 -5.41 -11.34 2.68
CA ARG A 77 -5.03 -11.96 1.39
C ARG A 77 -4.52 -10.95 0.37
N LEU A 78 -5.18 -9.79 0.27
CA LEU A 78 -4.73 -8.71 -0.61
C LEU A 78 -3.37 -8.17 -0.15
N ALA A 79 -3.19 -7.96 1.15
CA ALA A 79 -1.92 -7.54 1.72
C ALA A 79 -0.80 -8.55 1.39
N GLU A 80 -1.04 -9.85 1.59
CA GLU A 80 -0.09 -10.92 1.26
C GLU A 80 0.26 -10.97 -0.24
N GLY A 81 -0.72 -10.76 -1.12
CA GLY A 81 -0.49 -10.66 -2.56
C GLY A 81 0.41 -9.48 -2.92
N ILE A 82 0.19 -8.32 -2.31
CA ILE A 82 1.05 -7.14 -2.48
C ILE A 82 2.44 -7.38 -1.88
N GLU A 83 2.52 -7.95 -0.67
CA GLU A 83 3.78 -8.31 -0.01
C GLU A 83 4.63 -9.23 -0.91
N THR A 84 4.01 -10.22 -1.52
CA THR A 84 4.69 -11.17 -2.41
C THR A 84 5.10 -10.51 -3.73
N GLY A 85 4.28 -9.60 -4.27
CA GLY A 85 4.58 -8.84 -5.49
C GLY A 85 5.64 -7.75 -5.35
N TYR A 86 6.06 -7.44 -4.12
CA TYR A 86 7.05 -6.42 -3.79
C TYR A 86 8.21 -7.03 -2.99
N PRO A 87 9.10 -7.78 -3.65
CA PRO A 87 10.34 -8.25 -3.01
C PRO A 87 11.24 -7.06 -2.67
N ASP A 88 12.20 -7.28 -1.77
CA ASP A 88 13.10 -6.22 -1.29
C ASP A 88 13.89 -5.55 -2.43
N THR A 89 14.23 -6.30 -3.48
CA THR A 89 14.90 -5.78 -4.69
C THR A 89 14.05 -4.73 -5.41
N ARG A 90 12.74 -4.94 -5.49
CA ARG A 90 11.80 -3.98 -6.06
C ARG A 90 11.68 -2.76 -5.17
N LEU A 91 11.53 -2.93 -3.85
CA LEU A 91 11.49 -1.82 -2.90
C LEU A 91 12.77 -0.97 -2.96
N LEU A 92 13.95 -1.60 -3.04
CA LEU A 92 15.22 -0.90 -3.20
C LEU A 92 15.27 -0.08 -4.49
N THR A 93 14.71 -0.60 -5.58
CA THR A 93 14.63 0.13 -6.85
C THR A 93 13.73 1.36 -6.73
N LEU A 94 12.55 1.20 -6.11
CA LEU A 94 11.64 2.31 -5.84
C LEU A 94 12.31 3.37 -4.94
N ILE A 95 12.99 2.95 -3.87
CA ILE A 95 13.75 3.86 -3.00
C ILE A 95 14.79 4.66 -3.80
N ARG A 96 15.55 3.99 -4.67
CA ARG A 96 16.57 4.64 -5.50
C ARG A 96 15.95 5.67 -6.44
N ASN A 97 14.77 5.38 -6.98
CA ASN A 97 13.98 6.25 -7.84
C ASN A 97 13.01 7.18 -7.10
N HIS A 98 13.30 7.53 -5.85
CA HIS A 98 12.50 8.51 -5.10
C HIS A 98 11.04 8.09 -4.89
N GLY A 99 10.70 6.80 -4.98
CA GLY A 99 9.35 6.27 -4.85
C GLY A 99 8.60 6.07 -6.17
N PHE A 100 9.27 6.25 -7.31
CA PHE A 100 8.69 5.98 -8.63
C PHE A 100 9.24 4.69 -9.26
N THR A 101 8.39 4.01 -10.02
CA THR A 101 8.80 2.91 -10.88
C THR A 101 9.69 3.46 -12.01
N PRO A 102 10.88 2.86 -12.27
CA PRO A 102 11.79 3.28 -13.36
C PRO A 102 11.12 3.26 -14.74
#